data_AF-A0A9Q7WJ02-F1
#
_entry.id   AF-A0A9Q7WJ02-F1
#
_cell.length_a   1.000
_cell.length_b   1.000
_cell.length_c   1.000
_cell.angle_alpha   90.00
_cell.angle_beta   90.00
_cell.angle_gamma   90.00
#
_symmetry.space_group_name_H-M   'P 1'
#
loop_
_entity.id
_entity.type
_entity.pdbx_description
1 polymer ?
#
loop_
_entity_poly.entity_id
_entity_poly.type
_entity_poly.pdbx_seq_one_letter_code
_entity_poly.pdbx_strand_id
1 'polypeptide(L)'
;MRRPWVRIVGVPVVTLTEDQRWLLRMVGGWTMRDCLIGPAGVTRLMQSHYGGTGCGLDGAPSYIRGFQCGGGKIVTTGVPVITVTTAQLRKFAQSLPTELVTEMRECAAAAQRNNLLRHQFCRCGSVPCGFAYMRDRICPPTEQQEADAIAEFWRCQDWTEDLLDRALGFTTEDEPVGQLELFGVEPVQQRLFELEAVR
;
A
#
# COMPACT_ATOMS: atom_id res chain seq x y z
N MET A 1 12.45 5.72 -35.44
CA MET A 1 12.79 7.01 -34.80
C MET A 1 12.60 6.85 -33.30
N ARG A 2 13.71 6.88 -32.53
CA ARG A 2 13.75 6.62 -31.08
C ARG A 2 13.58 7.95 -30.34
N ARG A 3 12.64 8.03 -29.39
CA ARG A 3 12.47 9.21 -28.53
C ARG A 3 13.52 9.19 -27.41
N PRO A 4 14.07 10.34 -27.01
CA PRO A 4 15.12 10.41 -26.00
C PRO A 4 14.52 10.27 -24.60
N TRP A 5 15.17 9.45 -23.77
CA TRP A 5 14.87 9.27 -22.36
C TRP A 5 15.33 10.50 -21.59
N VAL A 6 14.40 11.24 -20.99
CA VAL A 6 14.75 12.29 -20.01
C VAL A 6 15.11 11.59 -18.71
N ARG A 7 16.41 11.61 -18.38
CA ARG A 7 16.92 11.18 -17.07
C ARG A 7 16.58 12.27 -16.05
N ILE A 8 15.69 11.96 -15.11
CA ILE A 8 15.58 12.70 -13.85
C ILE A 8 16.85 12.41 -13.05
N VAL A 9 17.62 13.46 -12.75
CA VAL A 9 18.80 13.39 -11.89
C VAL A 9 18.35 13.67 -10.46
N GLY A 10 18.37 12.66 -9.59
CA GLY A 10 18.07 12.82 -8.17
C GLY A 10 18.27 11.53 -7.39
N VAL A 11 19.44 11.39 -6.75
CA VAL A 11 19.84 10.38 -5.73
C VAL A 11 19.79 8.91 -6.21
N PRO A 12 20.85 8.09 -6.02
CA PRO A 12 20.77 6.66 -6.31
C PRO A 12 19.93 5.96 -5.22
N VAL A 13 18.61 6.09 -5.34
CA VAL A 13 17.66 5.22 -4.65
C VAL A 13 17.98 3.81 -5.13
N VAL A 14 18.28 2.89 -4.21
CA VAL A 14 18.31 1.47 -4.55
C VAL A 14 16.86 1.08 -4.80
N THR A 15 16.45 1.24 -6.05
CA THR A 15 15.12 0.92 -6.51
C THR A 15 15.00 -0.59 -6.58
N LEU A 16 14.06 -1.13 -5.79
CA LEU A 16 13.59 -2.49 -6.00
C LEU A 16 13.12 -2.63 -7.45
N THR A 17 13.40 -3.77 -8.07
CA THR A 17 12.83 -4.06 -9.39
C THR A 17 11.31 -4.17 -9.29
N GLU A 18 10.61 -4.02 -10.41
CA GLU A 18 9.15 -4.19 -10.45
C GLU A 18 8.70 -5.56 -9.89
N ASP A 19 9.37 -6.63 -10.31
CA ASP A 19 9.17 -7.99 -9.77
C ASP A 19 9.35 -8.08 -8.25
N GLN A 20 10.36 -7.38 -7.70
CA GLN A 20 10.57 -7.32 -6.26
C GLN A 20 9.46 -6.54 -5.55
N ARG A 21 8.94 -5.47 -6.15
CA ARG A 21 7.81 -4.70 -5.62
C ARG A 21 6.54 -5.56 -5.61
N TRP A 22 6.28 -6.33 -6.68
CA TRP A 22 5.19 -7.31 -6.74
C TRP A 22 5.35 -8.42 -5.69
N LEU A 23 6.57 -8.91 -5.45
CA LEU A 23 6.83 -9.86 -4.37
C LEU A 23 6.49 -9.26 -3.00
N LEU A 24 6.86 -8.01 -2.71
CA LEU A 24 6.49 -7.35 -1.46
C LEU A 24 4.97 -7.12 -1.35
N ARG A 25 4.32 -6.77 -2.46
CA ARG A 25 2.86 -6.62 -2.55
C ARG A 25 2.13 -7.91 -2.22
N MET A 26 2.69 -9.03 -2.67
CA MET A 26 2.14 -10.36 -2.40
C MET A 26 2.25 -10.77 -0.92
N VAL A 27 3.32 -10.35 -0.23
CA VAL A 27 3.38 -10.50 1.24
C VAL A 27 2.26 -9.68 1.88
N GLY A 28 2.13 -8.42 1.44
CA GLY A 28 0.94 -7.59 1.65
C GLY A 28 0.53 -7.31 3.10
N GLY A 29 -0.63 -6.66 3.22
CA GLY A 29 -1.33 -6.41 4.47
C GLY A 29 -0.50 -5.78 5.59
N TRP A 30 -0.97 -5.98 6.82
CA TRP A 30 -0.34 -5.44 8.03
C TRP A 30 1.12 -5.88 8.20
N THR A 31 1.49 -7.05 7.67
CA THR A 31 2.85 -7.59 7.78
C THR A 31 3.83 -6.77 6.97
N MET A 32 3.54 -6.48 5.71
CA MET A 32 4.41 -5.66 4.87
C MET A 32 4.40 -4.20 5.33
N ARG A 33 3.24 -3.65 5.70
CA ARG A 33 3.14 -2.30 6.26
C ARG A 33 4.09 -2.10 7.44
N ASP A 34 4.07 -3.02 8.41
CA ASP A 34 4.93 -2.92 9.59
C ASP A 34 6.44 -3.05 9.24
N CYS A 35 6.78 -3.76 8.16
CA CYS A 35 8.16 -3.82 7.66
C CYS A 35 8.62 -2.48 7.07
N LEU A 36 7.71 -1.73 6.43
CA LEU A 36 8.00 -0.40 5.86
C LEU A 36 8.04 0.69 6.93
N ILE A 37 7.31 0.53 8.04
CA ILE A 37 7.37 1.46 9.19
C ILE A 37 8.73 1.45 9.88
N GLY A 38 9.37 0.28 10.00
CA GLY A 38 10.64 0.17 10.69
C GLY A 38 11.23 -1.24 10.84
N PRO A 39 12.45 -1.35 11.39
CA PRO A 39 13.22 -2.60 11.43
C PRO A 39 12.58 -3.69 12.30
N ALA A 40 11.75 -3.33 13.28
CA ALA A 40 11.05 -4.30 14.13
C ALA A 40 10.08 -5.17 13.33
N GLY A 41 9.36 -4.60 12.36
CA GLY A 41 8.47 -5.37 11.48
C GLY A 41 9.23 -6.37 10.63
N VAL A 42 10.38 -5.97 10.07
CA VAL A 42 11.26 -6.85 9.30
C VAL A 42 11.76 -8.02 10.16
N THR A 43 12.20 -7.75 11.39
CA THR A 43 12.63 -8.81 12.31
C THR A 43 11.50 -9.79 12.61
N ARG A 44 10.31 -9.29 12.92
CA ARG A 44 9.12 -10.12 13.18
C ARG A 44 8.77 -11.01 11.99
N LEU A 45 8.79 -10.46 10.77
CA LEU A 45 8.51 -11.21 9.54
C LEU A 45 9.54 -12.33 9.30
N MET A 46 10.82 -12.07 9.57
CA MET A 46 11.86 -13.08 9.38
C MET A 46 11.78 -14.21 10.42
N GLN A 47 11.34 -13.90 11.64
CA GLN A 47 11.16 -14.89 12.72
C GLN A 47 9.91 -15.76 12.53
N SER A 48 8.88 -15.24 11.87
CA SER A 48 7.62 -15.98 11.70
C SER A 48 7.70 -17.10 10.66
N HIS A 49 8.76 -17.14 9.83
CA HIS A 49 8.86 -18.06 8.68
C HIS A 49 7.61 -18.05 7.79
N TYR A 50 6.96 -16.89 7.70
CA TYR A 50 5.68 -16.74 7.02
C TYR A 50 5.79 -17.08 5.53
N GLY A 51 4.78 -17.74 4.99
CA GLY A 51 4.71 -18.07 3.59
C GLY A 51 3.27 -18.17 3.14
N GLY A 52 3.06 -18.04 1.84
CA GLY A 52 1.74 -18.10 1.22
C GLY A 52 1.85 -18.61 -0.20
N THR A 53 0.82 -19.32 -0.65
CA THR A 53 0.69 -19.82 -2.02
C THR A 53 -0.75 -19.64 -2.49
N GLY A 54 -0.95 -19.41 -3.79
CA GLY A 54 -2.24 -19.65 -4.44
C GLY A 54 -3.14 -18.43 -4.64
N CYS A 55 -2.71 -17.23 -4.26
CA CYS A 55 -3.42 -15.99 -4.57
C CYS A 55 -2.62 -15.22 -5.62
N GLY A 56 -2.98 -15.34 -6.89
CA GLY A 56 -2.51 -14.40 -7.89
C GLY A 56 -3.02 -13.00 -7.53
N LEU A 57 -2.14 -12.01 -7.64
CA LEU A 57 -2.54 -10.61 -7.51
C LEU A 57 -2.92 -10.09 -8.91
N ASP A 58 -4.00 -9.30 -8.98
CA ASP A 58 -4.38 -8.66 -10.23
C ASP A 58 -3.25 -7.73 -10.72
N GLY A 59 -2.89 -7.85 -11.99
CA GLY A 59 -1.78 -7.11 -12.60
C GLY A 59 -0.38 -7.68 -12.32
N ALA A 60 -0.20 -8.59 -11.37
CA ALA A 60 1.10 -9.17 -11.09
C ALA A 60 1.54 -10.16 -12.19
N PRO A 61 2.87 -10.29 -12.44
CA PRO A 61 3.37 -11.31 -13.34
C PRO A 61 2.90 -12.71 -12.94
N SER A 62 2.45 -13.50 -13.92
CA SER A 62 1.78 -14.78 -13.69
C SER A 62 2.63 -15.84 -12.99
N TYR A 63 3.95 -15.65 -12.93
CA TYR A 63 4.90 -16.53 -12.24
C TYR A 63 5.07 -16.19 -10.75
N ILE A 64 4.62 -15.03 -10.30
CA ILE A 64 4.56 -14.67 -8.88
C ILE A 64 3.22 -15.20 -8.34
N ARG A 65 3.25 -16.38 -7.71
CA ARG A 65 2.05 -17.06 -7.18
C ARG A 65 2.16 -17.47 -5.70
N GLY A 66 3.29 -17.18 -5.11
CA GLY A 66 3.56 -17.50 -3.72
C GLY A 66 4.94 -17.02 -3.30
N PHE A 67 5.13 -17.00 -1.99
CA PHE A 67 6.35 -16.52 -1.36
C PHE A 67 6.66 -17.31 -0.10
N GLN A 68 7.93 -17.22 0.30
CA GLN A 68 8.42 -17.70 1.57
C GLN A 68 9.34 -16.65 2.19
N CYS A 69 9.12 -16.36 3.46
CA CYS A 69 9.94 -15.48 4.28
C CYS A 69 10.77 -16.32 5.26
N GLY A 70 11.99 -15.88 5.53
CA GLY A 70 12.86 -16.51 6.53
C GLY A 70 14.32 -16.45 6.14
N GLY A 71 15.21 -16.72 7.09
CA GLY A 71 16.66 -16.74 6.83
C GLY A 71 17.19 -15.41 6.27
N GLY A 72 16.54 -14.29 6.58
CA GLY A 72 16.97 -12.96 6.15
C GLY A 72 16.56 -12.57 4.72
N LYS A 73 15.63 -13.29 4.08
CA LYS A 73 15.11 -12.98 2.74
C LYS A 73 13.64 -13.37 2.57
N ILE A 74 13.04 -12.80 1.53
CA ILE A 74 11.74 -13.12 0.97
C ILE A 74 12.00 -13.66 -0.43
N VAL A 75 11.46 -14.83 -0.76
CA VAL A 75 11.66 -15.48 -2.06
C VAL A 75 10.32 -15.88 -2.66
N THR A 76 10.19 -15.82 -3.99
CA THR A 76 9.05 -16.46 -4.66
C THR A 76 9.18 -17.98 -4.63
N THR A 77 8.03 -18.67 -4.68
CA THR A 77 7.98 -20.13 -4.84
C THR A 77 7.94 -20.57 -6.32
N GLY A 78 7.70 -19.63 -7.24
CA GLY A 78 7.65 -19.86 -8.69
C GLY A 78 8.99 -19.68 -9.42
N VAL A 79 8.99 -19.93 -10.73
CA VAL A 79 10.13 -19.71 -11.63
C VAL A 79 9.77 -18.59 -12.63
N PRO A 80 10.59 -17.55 -12.79
CA PRO A 80 11.89 -17.33 -12.12
C PRO A 80 11.77 -17.05 -10.61
N VAL A 81 12.83 -17.41 -9.87
CA VAL A 81 12.94 -17.13 -8.44
C VAL A 81 13.37 -15.68 -8.23
N ILE A 82 12.48 -14.88 -7.67
CA ILE A 82 12.73 -13.51 -7.26
C ILE A 82 13.09 -13.52 -5.77
N THR A 83 14.09 -12.72 -5.39
CA THR A 83 14.53 -12.61 -4.00
C THR A 83 14.59 -11.14 -3.59
N VAL A 84 14.07 -10.84 -2.40
CA VAL A 84 14.30 -9.57 -1.68
C VAL A 84 14.96 -9.90 -0.35
N THR A 85 16.17 -9.38 -0.14
CA THR A 85 16.88 -9.51 1.13
C THR A 85 16.36 -8.51 2.17
N THR A 86 16.53 -8.83 3.44
CA THR A 86 16.24 -7.89 4.55
C THR A 86 17.00 -6.57 4.42
N ALA A 87 18.23 -6.59 3.90
CA ALA A 87 19.01 -5.39 3.66
C ALA A 87 18.39 -4.52 2.56
N GLN A 88 17.93 -5.13 1.46
CA GLN A 88 17.19 -4.42 0.41
C GLN A 88 15.88 -3.83 0.93
N LEU A 89 15.10 -4.62 1.67
CA LEU A 89 13.84 -4.17 2.26
C LEU A 89 14.04 -3.00 3.23
N ARG A 90 15.03 -3.08 4.12
CA ARG A 90 15.35 -1.99 5.06
C ARG A 90 15.80 -0.73 4.33
N LYS A 91 16.66 -0.87 3.33
CA LYS A 91 17.13 0.26 2.53
C LYS A 91 15.98 0.91 1.76
N PHE A 92 15.06 0.11 1.23
CA PHE A 92 13.85 0.59 0.57
C PHE A 92 12.93 1.34 1.56
N ALA A 93 12.66 0.74 2.73
CA ALA A 93 11.85 1.39 3.78
C ALA A 93 12.45 2.74 4.23
N GLN A 94 13.77 2.84 4.33
CA GLN A 94 14.47 4.09 4.66
C GLN A 94 14.39 5.15 3.55
N SER A 95 14.09 4.76 2.32
CA SER A 95 13.94 5.69 1.19
C SER A 95 12.53 6.24 1.04
N LEU A 96 11.55 5.73 1.81
CA LEU A 96 10.17 6.20 1.73
C LEU A 96 10.01 7.62 2.30
N PRO A 97 9.09 8.43 1.75
CA PRO A 97 8.76 9.74 2.32
C PRO A 97 8.32 9.63 3.78
N THR A 98 8.82 10.53 4.62
CA THR A 98 8.49 10.56 6.06
C THR A 98 6.98 10.68 6.30
N GLU A 99 6.28 11.47 5.50
CA GLU A 99 4.82 11.64 5.60
C GLU A 99 4.07 10.32 5.39
N LEU A 100 4.45 9.56 4.36
CA LEU A 100 3.86 8.25 4.09
C LEU A 100 4.12 7.26 5.23
N VAL A 101 5.33 7.26 5.79
CA VAL A 101 5.67 6.41 6.93
C VAL A 101 4.89 6.82 8.20
N THR A 102 4.65 8.12 8.40
CA THR A 102 3.81 8.61 9.50
C THR A 102 2.36 8.14 9.33
N GLU A 103 1.80 8.26 8.14
CA GLU A 103 0.45 7.78 7.82
C GLU A 103 0.33 6.26 8.06
N MET A 104 1.34 5.47 7.67
CA MET A 104 1.40 4.04 7.96
C MET A 104 1.37 3.73 9.47
N ARG A 105 2.05 4.54 10.29
CA ARG A 105 2.02 4.38 11.77
C ARG A 105 0.65 4.68 12.33
N GLU A 106 -0.04 5.69 11.81
CA GLU A 106 -1.41 6.02 12.22
C GLU A 106 -2.38 4.89 11.88
N CYS A 107 -2.29 4.35 10.67
CA CYS A 107 -3.04 3.17 10.24
C CYS A 107 -2.76 1.96 11.16
N ALA A 108 -1.48 1.71 11.48
CA ALA A 108 -1.11 0.64 12.40
C ALA A 108 -1.70 0.84 13.82
N ALA A 109 -1.68 2.06 14.33
CA ALA A 109 -2.27 2.40 15.62
C ALA A 109 -3.80 2.23 15.62
N ALA A 110 -4.48 2.65 14.56
CA ALA A 110 -5.93 2.46 14.41
C ALA A 110 -6.31 0.97 14.38
N ALA A 111 -5.63 0.19 13.55
CA ALA A 111 -5.83 -1.26 13.47
C ALA A 111 -5.59 -1.95 14.83
N GLN A 112 -4.56 -1.52 15.57
CA GLN A 112 -4.26 -2.06 16.89
C GLN A 112 -5.34 -1.73 17.92
N ARG A 113 -5.86 -0.50 17.94
CA ARG A 113 -6.98 -0.11 18.82
C ARG A 113 -8.21 -0.98 18.54
N ASN A 114 -8.56 -1.18 17.27
CA ASN A 114 -9.70 -2.02 16.90
C ASN A 114 -9.48 -3.49 17.28
N ASN A 115 -8.28 -4.04 17.06
CA ASN A 115 -7.96 -5.41 17.48
C ASN A 115 -8.08 -5.59 19.00
N LEU A 116 -7.57 -4.63 19.79
CA LEU A 116 -7.70 -4.68 21.24
C LEU A 116 -9.17 -4.64 21.70
N LEU A 117 -9.99 -3.77 21.11
CA LEU A 117 -11.43 -3.71 21.37
C LEU A 117 -12.10 -5.05 21.04
N ARG A 118 -11.86 -5.60 19.85
CA ARG A 118 -12.43 -6.89 19.43
C ARG A 118 -11.98 -8.05 20.33
N HIS A 119 -10.77 -8.01 20.86
CA HIS A 119 -10.30 -8.98 21.84
C HIS A 119 -11.02 -8.90 23.18
N GLN A 120 -11.69 -7.77 23.51
CA GLN A 120 -12.50 -7.64 24.73
C GLN A 120 -13.89 -8.25 24.55
N PHE A 121 -14.39 -8.39 23.32
CA PHE A 121 -15.70 -8.97 23.05
C PHE A 121 -15.74 -10.45 23.47
N CYS A 122 -16.77 -10.80 24.25
CA CYS A 122 -17.02 -12.15 24.73
C CYS A 122 -18.35 -12.66 24.18
N ARG A 123 -18.34 -13.87 23.61
CA ARG A 123 -19.51 -14.53 23.02
C ARG A 123 -19.92 -15.79 23.78
N CYS A 124 -19.64 -15.86 25.08
CA CYS A 124 -19.83 -17.09 25.87
C CYS A 124 -21.30 -17.45 26.12
N GLY A 125 -22.24 -16.51 25.96
CA GLY A 125 -23.68 -16.75 26.09
C GLY A 125 -24.16 -17.15 27.50
N SER A 126 -23.28 -17.11 28.52
CA SER A 126 -23.60 -17.55 29.88
C SER A 126 -24.08 -16.40 30.77
N VAL A 127 -25.01 -16.68 31.70
CA VAL A 127 -25.46 -15.74 32.73
C VAL A 127 -25.30 -16.40 34.11
N PRO A 128 -24.36 -15.92 34.97
CA PRO A 128 -23.40 -14.85 34.71
C PRO A 128 -22.29 -15.26 33.73
N CYS A 129 -21.62 -14.27 33.15
CA CYS A 129 -20.45 -14.50 32.29
C CYS A 129 -19.32 -15.15 33.10
N GLY A 130 -18.85 -16.34 32.68
CA GLY A 130 -17.74 -17.05 33.34
C GLY A 130 -16.42 -16.27 33.29
N PHE A 131 -16.32 -15.28 32.41
CA PHE A 131 -15.17 -14.39 32.25
C PHE A 131 -15.36 -13.01 32.88
N ALA A 132 -16.43 -12.80 33.66
CA ALA A 132 -16.69 -11.52 34.33
C ALA A 132 -15.56 -11.07 35.28
N TYR A 133 -14.72 -12.01 35.75
CA TYR A 133 -13.54 -11.69 36.56
C TYR A 133 -12.44 -10.96 35.76
N MET A 134 -12.42 -11.10 34.43
CA MET A 134 -11.56 -10.32 33.54
C MET A 134 -12.27 -8.99 33.25
N ARG A 135 -12.05 -8.00 34.13
CA ARG A 135 -12.78 -6.72 34.22
C ARG A 135 -12.94 -5.93 32.91
N ASP A 136 -12.08 -6.15 31.93
CA ASP A 136 -12.08 -5.42 30.65
C ASP A 136 -12.90 -6.12 29.55
N ARG A 137 -13.68 -7.17 29.86
CA ARG A 137 -14.49 -7.92 28.88
C ARG A 137 -15.86 -7.28 28.66
N ILE A 138 -16.28 -7.19 27.40
CA ILE A 138 -17.64 -6.80 27.00
C ILE A 138 -18.44 -8.08 26.72
N CYS A 139 -19.46 -8.38 27.52
CA CYS A 139 -20.21 -9.65 27.42
C CYS A 139 -21.72 -9.50 27.64
N PRO A 140 -22.56 -9.79 26.63
CA PRO A 140 -22.22 -9.87 25.21
C PRO A 140 -21.93 -8.46 24.64
N PRO A 141 -21.12 -8.33 23.58
CA PRO A 141 -21.12 -7.10 22.78
C PRO A 141 -22.51 -6.88 22.18
N THR A 142 -22.89 -5.61 22.01
CA THR A 142 -24.09 -5.28 21.23
C THR A 142 -23.83 -5.53 19.75
N GLU A 143 -24.88 -5.79 18.98
CA GLU A 143 -24.77 -5.92 17.52
C GLU A 143 -24.11 -4.70 16.88
N GLN A 144 -24.42 -3.49 17.38
CA GLN A 144 -23.80 -2.25 16.92
C GLN A 144 -22.30 -2.22 17.21
N GLN A 145 -21.86 -2.62 18.40
CA GLN A 145 -20.42 -2.69 18.74
C GLN A 145 -19.67 -3.66 17.82
N GLU A 146 -20.28 -4.79 17.49
CA GLU A 146 -19.68 -5.73 16.55
C GLU A 146 -19.64 -5.18 15.12
N ALA A 147 -20.73 -4.56 14.66
CA ALA A 147 -20.81 -3.93 13.34
C ALA A 147 -19.76 -2.81 13.17
N ASP A 148 -19.64 -1.92 14.16
CA ASP A 148 -18.67 -0.83 14.16
C ASP A 148 -17.22 -1.36 14.12
N ALA A 149 -16.93 -2.38 14.92
CA ALA A 149 -15.60 -2.99 14.95
C ALA A 149 -15.25 -3.73 13.65
N ILE A 150 -16.25 -4.32 12.98
CA ILE A 150 -16.09 -4.94 11.65
C ILE A 150 -15.86 -3.85 10.58
N ALA A 151 -16.66 -2.78 10.59
CA ALA A 151 -16.50 -1.67 9.66
C ALA A 151 -15.12 -1.02 9.80
N GLU A 152 -14.67 -0.78 11.04
CA GLU A 152 -13.33 -0.26 11.33
C GLU A 152 -12.21 -1.21 10.90
N PHE A 153 -12.43 -2.52 11.01
CA PHE A 153 -11.46 -3.52 10.53
C PHE A 153 -11.28 -3.40 9.02
N TRP A 154 -12.37 -3.36 8.25
CA TRP A 154 -12.30 -3.24 6.80
C TRP A 154 -11.73 -1.90 6.36
N ARG A 155 -12.12 -0.80 7.00
CA ARG A 155 -11.52 0.52 6.76
C ARG A 155 -9.99 0.50 6.94
N CYS A 156 -9.49 -0.17 7.98
CA CYS A 156 -8.04 -0.30 8.21
C CYS A 156 -7.35 -1.23 7.20
N GLN A 157 -8.05 -2.25 6.68
CA GLN A 157 -7.52 -3.09 5.61
C GLN A 157 -7.38 -2.29 4.33
N ASP A 158 -8.45 -1.62 3.90
CA ASP A 158 -8.46 -0.80 2.67
C ASP A 158 -7.39 0.29 2.73
N TRP A 159 -7.27 0.97 3.89
CA TRP A 159 -6.22 1.96 4.10
C TRP A 159 -4.81 1.35 4.06
N THR A 160 -4.63 0.14 4.59
CA THR A 160 -3.34 -0.57 4.48
C THR A 160 -2.99 -0.90 3.03
N GLU A 161 -3.96 -1.36 2.25
CA GLU A 161 -3.75 -1.70 0.85
C GLU A 161 -3.40 -0.46 0.00
N ASP A 162 -4.10 0.66 0.18
CA ASP A 162 -3.77 1.95 -0.46
C ASP A 162 -2.35 2.41 -0.12
N LEU A 163 -1.98 2.37 1.16
CA LEU A 163 -0.64 2.76 1.61
C LEU A 163 0.46 1.88 1.00
N LEU A 164 0.19 0.58 0.81
CA LEU A 164 1.14 -0.33 0.16
C LEU A 164 1.25 -0.06 -1.33
N ASP A 165 0.14 0.23 -2.01
CA ASP A 165 0.15 0.58 -3.43
C ASP A 165 0.90 1.88 -3.70
N ARG A 166 0.72 2.89 -2.84
CA ARG A 166 1.50 4.15 -2.88
C ARG A 166 2.98 3.92 -2.60
N ALA A 167 3.30 3.17 -1.54
CA ALA A 167 4.70 2.93 -1.17
C ALA A 167 5.46 2.11 -2.23
N LEU A 168 4.79 1.13 -2.83
CA LEU A 168 5.37 0.28 -3.87
C LEU A 168 5.25 0.91 -5.27
N GLY A 169 4.65 2.09 -5.40
CA GLY A 169 4.53 2.83 -6.66
C GLY A 169 3.70 2.08 -7.70
N PHE A 170 2.60 1.46 -7.28
CA PHE A 170 1.54 0.95 -8.15
C PHE A 170 0.47 2.00 -8.42
N THR A 171 0.32 2.98 -7.51
CA THR A 171 -0.38 4.22 -7.78
C THR A 171 0.61 5.24 -8.34
N THR A 172 0.37 5.68 -9.57
CA THR A 172 0.90 6.97 -10.02
C THR A 172 0.06 8.04 -9.35
N GLU A 173 0.66 8.84 -8.47
CA GLU A 173 0.13 10.17 -8.21
C GLU A 173 0.06 10.85 -9.58
N ASP A 174 -1.14 11.16 -10.06
CA ASP A 174 -1.30 11.98 -11.25
C ASP A 174 -0.50 13.26 -11.01
N GLU A 175 0.63 13.38 -11.71
CA GLU A 175 1.35 14.64 -11.86
C GLU A 175 0.29 15.68 -12.21
N PRO A 176 0.14 16.78 -11.44
CA PRO A 176 -0.95 17.71 -11.67
C PRO A 176 -0.83 18.17 -13.12
N VAL A 177 -1.78 17.73 -13.95
CA VAL A 177 -1.80 18.02 -15.38
C VAL A 177 -1.62 19.52 -15.49
N GLY A 178 -0.46 19.91 -15.99
CA GLY A 178 -0.04 21.30 -16.05
C GLY A 178 -1.21 22.12 -16.56
N GLN A 179 -1.65 23.05 -15.71
CA GLN A 179 -2.57 24.14 -16.01
C GLN A 179 -2.39 24.53 -17.47
N LEU A 180 -3.28 24.01 -18.32
CA LEU A 180 -3.24 24.25 -19.76
C LEU A 180 -3.14 25.75 -19.97
N GLU A 181 -2.10 26.14 -20.70
CA GLU A 181 -1.76 27.50 -21.06
C GLU A 181 -3.02 28.26 -21.51
N LEU A 182 -3.62 29.01 -20.59
CA LEU A 182 -4.77 29.89 -20.83
C LEU A 182 -4.30 31.22 -21.45
N PHE A 183 -3.30 31.17 -22.34
CA PHE A 183 -2.77 32.34 -23.03
C PHE A 183 -2.34 31.95 -24.45
N GLY A 184 -3.29 32.07 -25.37
CA GLY A 184 -3.06 31.92 -26.80
C GLY A 184 -4.13 32.67 -27.60
N VAL A 185 -4.44 33.91 -27.22
CA VAL A 185 -5.23 34.80 -28.09
C VAL A 185 -4.40 36.05 -28.36
N GLU A 186 -3.72 36.05 -29.49
CA GLU A 186 -2.98 37.18 -30.06
C GLU A 186 -3.20 37.15 -31.59
N PRO A 187 -3.10 38.29 -32.27
CA PRO A 187 -4.23 38.93 -32.95
C PRO A 187 -4.16 38.78 -34.48
N VAL A 188 -5.32 38.82 -35.15
CA VAL A 188 -5.37 38.95 -36.62
C VAL A 188 -5.94 40.32 -37.01
N GLN A 189 -5.06 41.31 -37.06
CA GLN A 189 -5.07 42.40 -38.07
C GLN A 189 -4.10 41.92 -39.16
N GLN A 190 -4.29 41.98 -40.48
CA GLN A 190 -4.90 42.90 -41.45
C GLN A 190 -4.68 42.14 -42.80
N ARG A 191 -5.44 42.19 -43.91
CA ARG A 191 -5.83 43.31 -44.79
C ARG A 191 -6.32 42.67 -46.11
N LEU A 192 -7.46 43.12 -46.67
CA LEU A 192 -7.62 43.80 -47.97
C LEU A 192 -7.33 42.97 -49.26
N PHE A 193 -8.37 42.61 -50.03
CA PHE A 193 -8.76 43.24 -51.31
C PHE A 193 -9.78 42.39 -52.11
N GLU A 194 -10.84 43.07 -52.57
CA GLU A 194 -11.69 42.90 -53.77
C GLU A 194 -12.13 41.50 -54.26
N LEU A 195 -13.45 41.32 -54.44
CA LEU A 195 -14.05 41.34 -55.79
C LEU A 195 -15.59 41.41 -55.74
N GLU A 196 -16.12 42.11 -56.73
CA GLU A 196 -17.51 42.45 -57.02
C GLU A 196 -18.43 41.23 -57.23
N ALA A 197 -19.72 41.38 -56.90
CA ALA A 197 -20.85 41.31 -57.85
C ALA A 197 -22.16 40.79 -57.22
N VAL A 198 -23.28 41.37 -57.69
CA VAL A 198 -24.69 40.95 -57.52
C VAL A 198 -25.27 41.34 -56.15
N ARG A 199 -26.02 42.44 -55.97
CA ARG A 199 -27.12 42.99 -56.77
C ARG A 199 -27.47 44.40 -56.31
#